data_AF-A0A2E0V4D8-F1
#
_entry.id   AF-A0A2E0V4D8-F1
#
_cell.length_a   1.000
_cell.length_b   1.000
_cell.length_c   1.000
_cell.angle_alpha   90.00
_cell.angle_beta   90.00
_cell.angle_gamma   90.00
#
_symmetry.space_group_name_H-M   'P 1'
#
loop_
_entity.id
_entity.type
_entity.pdbx_description
1 polymer ?
#
loop_
_entity_poly.entity_id
_entity_poly.type
_entity_poly.pdbx_seq_one_letter_code
_entity_poly.pdbx_strand_id
1 'polypeptide(L)'
;MSKKASYLLTTALVVGFLGIPRAHALDLLAYFDFNDDSDPAAALEVSGNAPDAILNGPAFIGADAGGVTGSAGDRALDLGTVGNGASAIVPAGTHFDSAVENQAMAVSWWQKIDAIGNTSSFWIHSP
;
A
#
# COMPACT_ATOMS: atom_id res chain seq x y z
N MET A 1 -24.42 -48.51 59.75
CA MET A 1 -23.35 -48.05 58.82
C MET A 1 -24.02 -47.68 57.49
N SER A 2 -24.16 -46.38 57.21
CA SER A 2 -24.80 -45.87 55.99
C SER A 2 -23.74 -45.47 54.96
N LYS A 3 -23.81 -46.01 53.74
CA LYS A 3 -22.93 -45.65 52.61
C LYS A 3 -23.50 -44.41 51.92
N LYS A 4 -22.75 -43.30 51.90
CA LYS A 4 -23.09 -42.11 51.09
C LYS A 4 -22.52 -42.30 49.68
N ALA A 5 -23.38 -42.29 48.67
CA ALA A 5 -22.98 -42.24 47.27
C ALA A 5 -22.68 -40.79 46.88
N SER A 6 -21.48 -40.55 46.35
CA SER A 6 -21.05 -39.24 45.85
C SER A 6 -21.16 -39.25 44.33
N TYR A 7 -22.04 -38.43 43.77
CA TYR A 7 -22.16 -38.23 42.32
C TYR A 7 -21.32 -37.02 41.92
N LEU A 8 -20.26 -37.24 41.12
CA LEU A 8 -19.58 -36.16 40.40
C LEU A 8 -20.39 -35.83 39.16
N LEU A 9 -20.82 -34.57 39.04
CA LEU A 9 -21.40 -34.00 37.83
C LEU A 9 -20.26 -33.39 37.00
N THR A 10 -19.90 -34.04 35.90
CA THR A 10 -18.88 -33.52 34.98
C THR A 10 -19.55 -32.63 33.94
N THR A 11 -19.32 -31.31 34.00
CA THR A 11 -19.77 -30.38 32.96
C THR A 11 -18.86 -30.49 31.75
N ALA A 12 -19.39 -30.91 30.60
CA ALA A 12 -18.69 -30.83 29.32
C ALA A 12 -18.88 -29.43 28.72
N LEU A 13 -17.79 -28.68 28.57
CA LEU A 13 -17.77 -27.41 27.82
C LEU A 13 -17.59 -27.73 26.33
N VAL A 14 -18.64 -27.57 25.54
CA VAL A 14 -18.55 -27.59 24.07
C VAL A 14 -18.14 -26.19 23.63
N VAL A 15 -16.90 -26.01 23.19
CA VAL A 15 -16.46 -24.78 22.51
C VAL A 15 -16.79 -24.95 21.03
N GLY A 16 -17.91 -24.37 20.59
CA GLY A 16 -18.18 -24.17 19.18
C GLY A 16 -17.26 -23.07 18.64
N PHE A 17 -16.35 -23.43 17.75
CA PHE A 17 -15.63 -22.46 16.92
C PHE A 17 -16.65 -21.90 15.92
N LEU A 18 -17.32 -20.80 16.29
CA LEU A 18 -17.93 -19.92 15.30
C LEU A 18 -16.78 -19.36 14.47
N GLY A 19 -16.71 -19.72 13.19
CA GLY A 19 -15.76 -19.11 12.26
C GLY A 19 -16.02 -17.60 12.24
N ILE A 20 -15.19 -16.85 12.95
CA ILE A 20 -15.13 -15.39 12.80
C ILE A 20 -14.81 -15.17 11.33
N PRO A 21 -15.61 -14.42 10.55
CA PRO A 21 -15.19 -14.04 9.21
C PRO A 21 -13.82 -13.42 9.37
N ARG A 22 -12.82 -13.97 8.66
CA ARG A 22 -11.46 -13.42 8.67
C ARG A 22 -11.64 -11.99 8.17
N ALA A 23 -11.57 -11.01 9.08
CA ALA A 23 -11.38 -9.63 8.66
C ALA A 23 -10.12 -9.68 7.80
N HIS A 24 -10.25 -9.37 6.50
CA HIS A 24 -9.09 -9.29 5.64
C HIS A 24 -8.18 -8.24 6.30
N ALA A 25 -7.04 -8.69 6.83
CA ALA A 25 -6.04 -7.76 7.32
C ALA A 25 -5.69 -6.86 6.14
N LEU A 26 -5.65 -5.54 6.37
CA LEU A 26 -5.11 -4.64 5.35
C LEU A 26 -3.62 -4.92 5.26
N ASP A 27 -3.23 -5.67 4.23
CA ASP A 27 -1.84 -5.87 3.86
C ASP A 27 -1.41 -4.75 2.93
N LEU A 28 -0.30 -4.08 3.27
CA LEU A 28 0.28 -3.04 2.43
C LEU A 28 0.95 -3.68 1.22
N LEU A 29 0.44 -3.42 0.02
CA LEU A 29 0.96 -4.04 -1.21
C LEU A 29 2.27 -3.39 -1.68
N ALA A 30 2.37 -2.08 -1.57
CA ALA A 30 3.55 -1.29 -1.87
C ALA A 30 3.42 0.08 -1.19
N TYR A 31 4.55 0.69 -0.84
CA TYR A 31 4.60 2.09 -0.42
C TYR A 31 5.87 2.75 -0.92
N PHE A 32 5.71 3.78 -1.74
CA PHE A 32 6.80 4.56 -2.30
C PHE A 32 6.98 5.85 -1.52
N ASP A 33 8.17 6.06 -0.97
CA ASP A 33 8.51 7.28 -0.25
C ASP A 33 9.06 8.34 -1.21
N PHE A 34 8.19 9.26 -1.63
CA PHE A 34 8.59 10.39 -2.46
C PHE A 34 9.24 11.54 -1.67
N ASN A 35 9.54 11.35 -0.38
CA ASN A 35 10.41 12.25 0.38
C ASN A 35 11.88 11.86 0.32
N ASP A 36 12.19 10.62 -0.04
CA ASP A 36 13.56 10.15 -0.21
C ASP A 36 14.08 10.57 -1.60
N ASP A 37 15.06 11.49 -1.62
CA ASP A 37 15.75 11.95 -2.83
C ASP A 37 17.18 11.40 -2.96
N SER A 38 17.50 10.31 -2.26
CA SER A 38 18.84 9.71 -2.27
C SER A 38 19.20 9.05 -3.61
N ASP A 39 18.20 8.58 -4.36
CA ASP A 39 18.34 8.13 -5.74
C ASP A 39 17.59 9.07 -6.69
N PRO A 40 18.28 9.80 -7.60
CA PRO A 40 17.60 10.67 -8.55
C PRO A 40 16.83 9.90 -9.65
N ALA A 41 17.05 8.59 -9.80
CA ALA A 41 16.45 7.76 -10.85
C ALA A 41 15.26 6.91 -10.37
N ALA A 42 15.02 6.83 -9.06
CA ALA A 42 13.98 5.97 -8.50
C ALA A 42 13.39 6.54 -7.21
N ALA A 43 12.12 6.21 -6.93
CA ALA A 43 11.52 6.42 -5.63
C ALA A 43 11.60 5.14 -4.81
N LEU A 44 12.11 5.27 -3.58
CA LEU A 44 12.34 4.15 -2.67
C LEU A 44 11.03 3.45 -2.30
N GLU A 45 10.99 2.13 -2.44
CA GLU A 45 9.93 1.28 -1.91
C GLU A 45 10.25 0.88 -0.46
N VAL A 46 9.38 1.24 0.47
CA VAL A 46 9.64 1.08 1.91
C VAL A 46 8.81 -0.02 2.57
N SER A 47 7.85 -0.63 1.86
CA SER A 47 7.08 -1.75 2.43
C SER A 47 7.85 -3.08 2.39
N GLY A 48 8.83 -3.21 1.49
CA GLY A 48 9.59 -4.44 1.23
C GLY A 48 8.86 -5.44 0.34
N ASN A 49 7.74 -5.05 -0.27
CA ASN A 49 6.85 -5.94 -1.03
C ASN A 49 6.93 -5.73 -2.55
N ALA A 50 7.53 -4.63 -3.01
CA ALA A 50 7.70 -4.33 -4.43
C ALA A 50 9.12 -3.78 -4.69
N PRO A 51 9.58 -3.75 -5.96
CA PRO A 51 10.79 -3.01 -6.33
C PRO A 51 10.56 -1.49 -6.27
N ASP A 52 11.64 -0.72 -6.17
CA ASP A 52 11.61 0.74 -6.30
C ASP A 52 10.91 1.20 -7.60
N ALA A 53 10.21 2.33 -7.53
CA ALA A 53 9.54 2.88 -8.69
C ALA A 53 10.52 3.70 -9.54
N ILE A 54 10.75 3.29 -10.79
CA ILE A 54 11.69 3.93 -11.70
C ILE A 54 11.08 5.24 -12.22
N LEU A 55 11.78 6.35 -12.05
CA LEU A 55 11.38 7.65 -12.59
C LEU A 55 11.73 7.68 -14.08
N ASN A 56 10.74 8.00 -14.90
CA ASN A 56 10.85 7.99 -16.36
C ASN A 56 10.49 9.35 -16.96
N GLY A 57 11.05 9.62 -18.15
CA GLY A 57 10.93 10.92 -18.80
C GLY A 57 11.56 12.03 -17.93
N PRO A 58 10.92 13.21 -17.82
CA PRO A 58 11.42 14.29 -16.97
C PRO A 58 10.91 14.21 -15.52
N ALA A 59 10.42 13.06 -15.04
CA ALA A 59 9.99 12.89 -13.65
C ALA A 59 11.18 12.97 -12.68
N PHE A 60 10.98 13.56 -11.50
CA PHE A 60 12.00 13.64 -10.45
C PHE A 60 11.36 13.81 -9.06
N ILE A 61 12.14 13.61 -7.99
CA ILE A 61 11.73 13.97 -6.64
C ILE A 61 11.87 15.48 -6.45
N GLY A 62 10.76 16.14 -6.13
CA GLY A 62 10.65 17.58 -6.02
C GLY A 62 11.56 18.22 -4.97
N ALA A 63 11.63 19.55 -5.02
CA ALA A 63 12.39 20.33 -4.07
C ALA A 63 11.85 20.17 -2.64
N ASP A 64 12.74 20.42 -1.67
CA ASP A 64 12.38 20.48 -0.26
C ASP A 64 11.22 21.46 -0.01
N ALA A 65 10.34 21.13 0.94
CA ALA A 65 9.09 21.82 1.22
C ALA A 65 8.11 21.91 0.03
N GLY A 66 8.30 21.11 -1.01
CA GLY A 66 7.40 21.02 -2.17
C GLY A 66 6.21 20.07 -2.00
N GLY A 67 6.18 19.30 -0.91
CA GLY A 67 5.15 18.30 -0.62
C GLY A 67 3.86 18.84 -0.01
N VAL A 68 3.18 18.01 0.80
CA VAL A 68 1.80 18.26 1.27
C VAL A 68 1.72 19.29 2.39
N THR A 69 2.68 19.26 3.31
CA THR A 69 2.77 20.09 4.51
C THR A 69 3.55 21.39 4.29
N GLY A 70 4.46 21.43 3.31
CA GLY A 70 5.38 22.55 3.09
C GLY A 70 6.50 22.68 4.12
N SER A 71 6.77 21.62 4.89
CA SER A 71 7.84 21.59 5.90
C SER A 71 9.18 21.12 5.30
N ALA A 72 10.28 21.34 6.02
CA ALA A 72 11.56 20.74 5.63
C ALA A 72 11.46 19.19 5.67
N GLY A 73 12.03 18.53 4.66
CA GLY A 73 11.94 17.11 4.38
C GLY A 73 10.69 16.69 3.60
N ASP A 74 9.73 17.58 3.36
CA ASP A 74 8.47 17.25 2.70
C ASP A 74 8.54 17.54 1.19
N ARG A 75 8.65 16.48 0.41
CA ARG A 75 8.81 16.50 -1.04
C ARG A 75 7.68 15.69 -1.69
N ALA A 76 7.67 15.64 -3.01
CA ALA A 76 6.71 14.87 -3.77
C ALA A 76 7.30 14.47 -5.11
N LEU A 77 6.69 13.46 -5.74
CA LEU A 77 6.92 13.16 -7.15
C LEU A 77 6.48 14.37 -8.00
N ASP A 78 7.40 14.96 -8.75
CA ASP A 78 7.12 16.00 -9.72
C ASP A 78 7.11 15.40 -11.14
N LEU A 79 5.98 15.58 -11.84
CA LEU A 79 5.78 15.11 -13.21
C LEU A 79 5.88 16.26 -14.23
N GLY A 80 6.07 17.50 -13.78
CA GLY A 80 6.17 18.69 -14.62
C GLY A 80 4.90 18.98 -15.43
N THR A 81 5.07 19.29 -16.71
CA THR A 81 3.99 19.72 -17.61
C THR A 81 3.20 18.55 -18.17
N VAL A 82 1.90 18.75 -18.38
CA VAL A 82 1.01 17.78 -19.05
C VAL A 82 1.60 17.30 -20.38
N GLY A 83 1.60 15.97 -20.60
CA GLY A 83 1.95 15.35 -21.88
C GLY A 83 3.45 15.24 -22.19
N ASN A 84 4.33 15.40 -21.20
CA ASN A 84 5.79 15.28 -21.36
C ASN A 84 6.34 13.85 -21.18
N GLY A 85 5.48 12.86 -20.91
CA GLY A 85 5.87 11.46 -20.70
C GLY A 85 6.44 11.14 -19.31
N ALA A 86 6.39 12.07 -18.36
CA ALA A 86 6.83 11.84 -16.98
C ALA A 86 5.97 10.77 -16.30
N SER A 87 6.62 9.84 -15.60
CA SER A 87 5.94 8.79 -14.81
C SER A 87 6.90 8.19 -13.77
N ALA A 88 6.34 7.57 -12.74
CA ALA A 88 7.07 6.62 -11.90
C ALA A 88 6.51 5.22 -12.18
N ILE A 89 7.36 4.28 -12.57
CA ILE A 89 6.95 2.95 -13.04
C ILE A 89 7.53 1.90 -12.09
N VAL A 90 6.63 1.14 -11.47
CA VAL A 90 7.01 -0.02 -10.66
C VAL A 90 7.33 -1.19 -11.60
N PRO A 91 8.53 -1.77 -11.57
CA PRO A 91 8.85 -2.97 -12.34
C PRO A 91 7.90 -4.12 -11.99
N ALA A 92 7.57 -4.97 -12.98
CA ALA A 92 6.66 -6.10 -12.78
C ALA A 92 7.16 -7.07 -11.70
N GLY A 93 6.22 -7.70 -10.97
CA GLY A 93 6.50 -8.65 -9.90
C GLY A 93 5.22 -9.21 -9.26
N THR A 94 5.36 -9.81 -8.08
CA THR A 94 4.28 -10.51 -7.34
C THR A 94 3.54 -9.62 -6.34
N HIS A 95 3.79 -8.31 -6.34
CA HIS A 95 3.24 -7.36 -5.36
C HIS A 95 1.72 -7.19 -5.41
N PHE A 96 1.04 -7.72 -6.42
CA PHE A 96 -0.42 -7.75 -6.52
C PHE A 96 -1.04 -9.13 -6.29
N ASP A 97 -0.27 -10.17 -5.98
CA ASP A 97 -0.79 -11.54 -5.84
C ASP A 97 -1.89 -11.63 -4.78
N SER A 98 -1.68 -11.00 -3.62
CA SER A 98 -2.68 -10.97 -2.54
C SER A 98 -3.92 -10.15 -2.91
N ALA A 99 -3.79 -9.11 -3.74
CA ALA A 99 -4.94 -8.35 -4.25
C ALA A 99 -5.80 -9.20 -5.18
N VAL A 100 -5.17 -10.03 -6.01
CA VAL A 100 -5.85 -11.00 -6.89
C VAL A 100 -6.55 -12.08 -6.06
N GLU A 101 -5.86 -12.65 -5.07
CA GLU A 101 -6.40 -13.70 -4.20
C GLU A 101 -7.61 -13.22 -3.39
N ASN A 102 -7.55 -11.98 -2.89
CA ASN A 102 -8.62 -11.37 -2.11
C ASN A 102 -9.68 -10.66 -2.96
N GLN A 103 -9.46 -10.53 -4.27
CA GLN A 103 -10.30 -9.77 -5.21
C GLN A 103 -10.56 -8.33 -4.76
N ALA A 104 -9.60 -7.72 -4.07
CA ALA A 104 -9.76 -6.39 -3.48
C ALA A 104 -8.43 -5.69 -3.30
N MET A 105 -8.41 -4.39 -3.59
CA MET A 105 -7.33 -3.47 -3.26
C MET A 105 -7.85 -2.04 -3.18
N ALA A 106 -7.08 -1.18 -2.54
CA ALA A 106 -7.29 0.26 -2.54
C ALA A 106 -5.96 0.96 -2.83
N VAL A 107 -6.03 2.13 -3.45
CA VAL A 107 -4.88 3.01 -3.69
C VAL A 107 -5.19 4.35 -3.05
N SER A 108 -4.24 4.89 -2.29
CA SER A 108 -4.34 6.21 -1.66
C SER A 108 -3.09 7.03 -1.95
N TRP A 109 -3.27 8.31 -2.26
CA TRP A 109 -2.19 9.26 -2.47
C TRP A 109 -2.70 10.69 -2.26
N TRP A 110 -1.78 11.63 -2.04
CA TRP A 110 -2.04 13.06 -2.10
C TRP A 110 -1.68 13.58 -3.49
N GLN A 111 -2.48 14.50 -4.01
CA GLN A 111 -2.24 15.09 -5.33
C GLN A 111 -2.41 16.60 -5.30
N LYS A 112 -1.42 17.30 -5.85
CA LYS A 112 -1.50 18.70 -6.24
C LYS A 112 -1.75 18.78 -7.75
N ILE A 113 -2.66 19.66 -8.17
CA ILE A 113 -3.01 19.86 -9.58
C ILE A 113 -2.55 21.26 -9.99
N ASP A 114 -1.48 21.34 -10.78
CA ASP A 114 -0.98 22.61 -11.33
C ASP A 114 -1.51 22.90 -12.75
N ALA A 115 -2.00 21.87 -13.45
CA ALA A 115 -2.62 21.98 -14.77
C ALA A 115 -3.64 20.87 -15.00
N ILE A 116 -4.63 21.13 -15.87
CA ILE A 116 -5.63 20.15 -16.28
C ILE A 116 -5.24 19.60 -17.64
N GLY A 117 -5.23 18.27 -17.77
CA GLY A 117 -4.92 17.57 -19.00
C GLY A 117 -5.77 16.31 -19.17
N ASN A 118 -5.83 15.78 -20.39
CA ASN A 118 -6.43 14.46 -20.63
C ASN A 118 -5.42 13.38 -20.24
N THR A 119 -5.30 13.13 -18.94
CA THR A 119 -4.33 12.20 -18.34
C THR A 119 -4.99 11.38 -17.22
N SER A 120 -4.26 10.40 -16.71
CA SER A 120 -4.63 9.69 -15.48
C SER A 120 -3.55 9.91 -14.42
N SER A 121 -3.92 9.85 -13.14
CA SER A 121 -2.96 10.00 -12.03
C SER A 121 -2.14 8.73 -11.78
N PHE A 122 -2.72 7.56 -12.05
CA PHE A 122 -2.05 6.26 -11.95
C PHE A 122 -2.73 5.25 -12.89
N TRP A 123 -2.02 4.17 -13.18
CA TRP A 123 -2.53 2.99 -13.88
C TRP A 123 -2.09 1.73 -13.16
N ILE A 124 -2.91 0.68 -13.25
CA ILE A 124 -2.53 -0.68 -12.88
C ILE A 124 -2.67 -1.51 -14.15
N HIS A 125 -1.56 -2.09 -14.59
CA HIS A 125 -1.52 -2.86 -15.82
C HIS A 125 -1.83 -4.33 -15.53
N SER A 126 -2.94 -4.82 -16.08
CA SER A 126 -3.18 -6.23 -16.32
C SER A 126 -2.87 -6.51 -17.80
N PRO A 127 -2.12 -7.58 -18.13
CA PRO A 127 -1.95 -8.04 -19.50
C PRO A 127 -3.28 -8.33 -20.22
#